data_AF-A0A1A5PAN8-F1
#
_entry.id   AF-A0A1A5PAN8-F1
#
_cell.length_a   1.000
_cell.length_b   1.000
_cell.length_c   1.000
_cell.angle_alpha   90.00
_cell.angle_beta   90.00
_cell.angle_gamma   90.00
#
_symmetry.space_group_name_H-M   'P 1'
#
loop_
_entity.id
_entity.type
_entity.pdbx_description
1 polymer ?
#
loop_
_entity_poly.entity_id
_entity_poly.type
_entity_poly.pdbx_seq_one_letter_code
_entity_poly.pdbx_strand_id
1 'polypeptide(L)'
;MDWDDAPGEGIDVIDALVERFPAPADAVKAVQAGERVEWTGEIDGSTMRHRVLLADDGTAAVEQAVFVGGVLEEILLCAWHQAGEQRDLLGAGVLAALDDLHTAVRPVLEAEVRKVRPDYTAAVLHSFREEPEPNGPGMPMFGWRLLHPVGPDTSWEDTRDTAAWNTSQTMSDWLGYYDHVPELQPTALVRLLRQHDVPAVLCADCGKPITDRHPRWASSWVTPDSERGPMCGDPEARPASAKPLLGTLTDLEFGAPHRPA
;
A
#
# COMPACT_ATOMS: atom_id res chain seq x y z
N MET A 1 -23.74 10.37 -26.59
CA MET A 1 -22.70 11.28 -26.09
C MET A 1 -21.78 10.37 -25.32
N ASP A 2 -20.62 10.15 -25.93
CA ASP A 2 -19.60 9.16 -25.59
C ASP A 2 -19.05 9.47 -24.19
N TRP A 3 -19.18 8.53 -23.26
CA TRP A 3 -18.44 8.56 -22.01
C TRP A 3 -17.19 7.74 -22.28
N ASP A 4 -16.11 8.43 -22.66
CA ASP A 4 -14.81 7.82 -22.94
C ASP A 4 -14.42 6.87 -21.80
N ASP A 5 -14.36 5.58 -22.16
CA ASP A 5 -13.92 4.45 -21.37
C ASP A 5 -12.53 4.73 -20.78
N ALA A 6 -12.47 5.05 -19.49
CA ALA A 6 -11.26 4.84 -18.72
C ALA A 6 -11.01 3.32 -18.68
N PRO A 7 -9.77 2.82 -18.88
CA PRO A 7 -9.52 1.39 -18.89
C PRO A 7 -9.86 0.76 -17.52
N GLY A 8 -11.03 0.12 -17.49
CA GLY A 8 -11.45 -1.02 -16.68
C GLY A 8 -11.26 -0.95 -15.17
N GLU A 9 -12.27 -0.46 -14.46
CA GLU A 9 -12.67 -1.10 -13.19
C GLU A 9 -12.92 -2.59 -13.49
N GLY A 10 -12.05 -3.48 -12.99
CA GLY A 10 -12.24 -4.93 -13.08
C GLY A 10 -11.30 -5.72 -14.01
N ILE A 11 -10.19 -5.15 -14.49
CA ILE A 11 -9.18 -5.96 -15.20
C ILE A 11 -8.45 -6.84 -14.17
N ASP A 12 -8.63 -8.17 -14.25
CA ASP A 12 -7.79 -9.12 -13.53
C ASP A 12 -6.33 -8.86 -13.96
N VAL A 13 -5.44 -8.65 -12.98
CA VAL A 13 -4.01 -8.41 -13.23
C VAL A 13 -3.41 -9.40 -14.24
N ILE A 14 -3.90 -10.65 -14.19
CA ILE A 14 -3.45 -11.73 -15.06
C ILE A 14 -3.86 -11.43 -16.50
N ASP A 15 -5.11 -11.01 -16.75
CA ASP A 15 -5.59 -10.72 -18.10
C ASP A 15 -4.80 -9.58 -18.74
N ALA A 16 -4.52 -8.50 -18.00
CA ALA A 16 -3.72 -7.38 -18.49
C ALA A 16 -2.30 -7.78 -18.92
N LEU A 17 -1.66 -8.65 -18.13
CA LEU A 17 -0.29 -9.10 -18.39
C LEU A 17 -0.26 -10.16 -19.49
N VAL A 18 -1.20 -11.11 -19.49
CA VAL A 18 -1.34 -12.18 -20.49
C VAL A 18 -1.58 -11.61 -21.89
N GLU A 19 -2.40 -10.57 -22.03
CA GLU A 19 -2.68 -9.95 -23.33
C GLU A 19 -1.42 -9.44 -24.04
N ARG A 20 -0.43 -8.95 -23.28
CA ARG A 20 0.83 -8.41 -23.81
C ARG A 20 1.96 -9.43 -23.80
N PHE A 21 2.00 -10.29 -22.78
CA PHE A 21 3.06 -11.25 -22.51
C PHE A 21 2.41 -12.60 -22.19
N PRO A 22 2.29 -13.52 -23.16
CA PRO A 22 1.59 -14.79 -22.96
C PRO A 22 2.11 -15.63 -21.78
N ALA A 23 3.40 -15.49 -21.45
CA ALA A 23 4.01 -16.05 -20.26
C ALA A 23 4.94 -15.05 -19.55
N PRO A 24 5.19 -15.21 -18.23
CA PRO A 24 6.19 -14.45 -17.49
C PRO A 24 7.57 -14.44 -18.17
N ALA A 25 7.98 -15.55 -18.78
CA ALA A 25 9.25 -15.64 -19.52
C ALA A 25 9.33 -14.67 -20.72
N ASP A 26 8.22 -14.32 -21.36
CA ASP A 26 8.20 -13.33 -22.44
C ASP A 26 8.31 -11.91 -21.89
N ALA A 27 7.68 -11.63 -20.74
CA ALA A 27 7.87 -10.38 -20.02
C ALA A 27 9.32 -10.20 -19.55
N VAL A 28 9.99 -11.27 -19.12
CA VAL A 28 11.43 -11.23 -18.77
C VAL A 28 12.28 -10.80 -19.96
N LYS A 29 12.00 -11.29 -21.18
CA LYS A 29 12.72 -10.86 -22.39
C LYS A 29 12.52 -9.37 -22.68
N ALA A 30 11.31 -8.85 -22.44
CA ALA A 30 11.04 -7.43 -22.57
C ALA A 30 11.82 -6.59 -21.55
N VAL A 31 11.88 -7.04 -20.29
CA VAL A 31 12.72 -6.41 -19.25
C VAL A 31 14.20 -6.44 -19.60
N GLN A 32 14.71 -7.55 -20.14
CA GLN A 32 16.08 -7.65 -20.64
C GLN A 32 16.38 -6.68 -21.79
N ALA A 33 15.36 -6.30 -22.57
CA ALA A 33 15.45 -5.30 -23.63
C ALA A 33 15.32 -3.84 -23.11
N GLY A 34 15.17 -3.66 -21.79
CA GLY A 34 15.05 -2.35 -21.15
C GLY A 34 13.62 -1.84 -21.00
N GLU A 35 12.61 -2.67 -21.26
CA GLU A 35 11.22 -2.31 -20.99
C GLU A 35 10.87 -2.47 -19.51
N ARG A 36 10.07 -1.56 -18.95
CA ARG A 36 9.45 -1.78 -17.64
C ARG A 36 8.15 -2.56 -17.84
N VAL A 37 8.09 -3.78 -17.30
CA VAL A 37 6.87 -4.59 -17.28
C VAL A 37 6.27 -4.56 -15.88
N GLU A 38 5.17 -3.83 -15.74
CA GLU A 38 4.50 -3.59 -14.48
C GLU A 38 3.00 -3.37 -14.70
N TRP A 39 2.20 -3.96 -13.81
CA TRP A 39 0.81 -3.63 -13.58
C TRP A 39 0.66 -3.06 -12.17
N THR A 40 -0.18 -2.04 -12.06
CA THR A 40 -0.60 -1.45 -10.79
C THR A 40 -2.11 -1.30 -10.84
N GLY A 41 -2.80 -1.70 -9.78
CA GLY A 41 -4.24 -1.56 -9.66
C GLY A 41 -4.71 -1.61 -8.22
N GLU A 42 -5.94 -1.20 -8.00
CA GLU A 42 -6.56 -1.16 -6.68
C GLU A 42 -7.46 -2.38 -6.50
N ILE A 43 -7.26 -3.12 -5.41
CA ILE A 43 -8.07 -4.30 -5.07
C ILE A 43 -8.70 -4.06 -3.71
N ASP A 44 -10.02 -3.84 -3.72
CA ASP A 44 -10.83 -3.61 -2.52
C ASP A 44 -10.27 -2.50 -1.61
N GLY A 45 -9.71 -1.44 -2.19
CA GLY A 45 -9.27 -0.22 -1.50
C GLY A 45 -7.77 -0.12 -1.19
N SER A 46 -6.97 -1.18 -1.36
CA SER A 46 -5.50 -1.07 -1.28
C SER A 46 -4.86 -1.29 -2.65
N THR A 47 -3.81 -0.53 -2.93
CA THR A 47 -3.05 -0.68 -4.17
C THR A 47 -2.21 -1.94 -4.16
N MET A 48 -2.20 -2.62 -5.29
CA MET A 48 -1.33 -3.75 -5.58
C MET A 48 -0.48 -3.48 -6.80
N ARG A 49 0.70 -4.08 -6.85
CA ARG A 49 1.59 -4.06 -8.00
C ARG A 49 2.07 -5.46 -8.33
N HIS A 50 2.04 -5.79 -9.61
CA HIS A 50 2.74 -6.94 -10.17
C HIS A 50 3.80 -6.45 -11.14
N ARG A 51 5.07 -6.71 -10.88
CA ARG A 51 6.17 -6.29 -11.78
C ARG A 51 7.17 -7.39 -12.02
N VAL A 52 7.74 -7.42 -13.21
CA VAL A 52 8.85 -8.32 -13.52
C VAL A 52 10.16 -7.66 -13.13
N LEU A 53 10.93 -8.37 -12.31
CA LEU A 53 12.24 -7.96 -11.83
C LEU A 53 13.32 -8.85 -12.43
N LEU A 54 14.45 -8.25 -12.74
CA LEU A 54 15.66 -8.92 -13.21
C LEU A 54 16.83 -8.51 -12.30
N ALA A 55 17.45 -9.48 -11.64
CA ALA A 55 18.65 -9.27 -10.86
C ALA A 55 19.90 -9.23 -11.76
N ASP A 56 21.00 -8.67 -11.23
CA ASP A 56 22.27 -8.52 -11.96
C ASP A 56 22.87 -9.86 -12.41
N ASP A 57 22.56 -10.96 -11.71
CA ASP A 57 22.99 -12.32 -12.06
C ASP A 57 22.11 -12.99 -13.12
N GLY A 58 21.10 -12.28 -13.63
CA GLY A 58 20.14 -12.77 -14.62
C GLY A 58 18.95 -13.52 -14.02
N THR A 59 18.87 -13.67 -12.70
CA THR A 59 17.71 -14.26 -12.03
C THR A 59 16.50 -13.36 -12.21
N ALA A 60 15.39 -13.92 -12.69
CA ALA A 60 14.13 -13.21 -12.88
C ALA A 60 13.07 -13.65 -11.88
N ALA A 61 12.26 -12.70 -11.44
CA ALA A 61 11.12 -12.95 -10.57
C ALA A 61 9.96 -12.01 -10.90
N VAL A 62 8.74 -12.45 -10.63
CA VAL A 62 7.58 -11.56 -10.58
C VAL A 62 7.37 -11.14 -9.13
N GLU A 63 7.43 -9.84 -8.86
CA GLU A 63 7.03 -9.28 -7.57
C GLU A 63 5.52 -9.13 -7.55
N GLN A 64 4.88 -9.67 -6.52
CA GLN A 64 3.52 -9.33 -6.10
C GLN A 64 3.64 -8.48 -4.83
N ALA A 65 3.31 -7.19 -4.94
CA ALA A 65 3.37 -6.24 -3.83
C ALA A 65 1.97 -5.72 -3.49
N VAL A 66 1.71 -5.54 -2.20
CA VAL A 66 0.53 -4.88 -1.64
C VAL A 66 1.01 -3.71 -0.81
N PHE A 67 0.51 -2.53 -1.13
CA PHE A 67 0.83 -1.30 -0.41
C PHE A 67 -0.09 -1.14 0.79
N VAL A 68 0.44 -0.53 1.85
CA VAL A 68 -0.36 -0.08 2.98
C VAL A 68 -1.36 0.97 2.46
N GLY A 69 -2.62 0.81 2.82
CA GLY A 69 -3.72 1.73 2.52
C GLY A 69 -4.53 2.09 3.76
N GLY A 70 -5.66 2.75 3.56
CA GLY A 70 -6.70 2.99 4.57
C GLY A 70 -6.19 3.66 5.84
N VAL A 71 -6.73 3.25 7.00
CA VAL A 71 -6.39 3.83 8.30
C VAL A 71 -4.92 3.67 8.65
N LEU A 72 -4.26 2.58 8.23
CA LEU A 72 -2.84 2.41 8.52
C LEU A 72 -2.00 3.43 7.73
N GLU A 73 -2.35 3.71 6.47
CA GLU A 73 -1.69 4.78 5.68
C GLU A 73 -1.87 6.15 6.34
N GLU A 74 -3.08 6.48 6.81
CA GLU A 74 -3.34 7.73 7.55
C GLU A 74 -2.50 7.83 8.83
N ILE A 75 -2.40 6.74 9.61
CA ILE A 75 -1.56 6.69 10.82
C ILE A 75 -0.09 6.92 10.47
N LEU A 76 0.41 6.23 9.43
CA LEU A 76 1.79 6.36 9.00
C LEU A 76 2.10 7.78 8.51
N LEU A 77 1.18 8.40 7.77
CA LEU A 77 1.31 9.79 7.33
C LEU A 77 1.41 10.73 8.54
N CYS A 78 0.51 10.63 9.51
CA CYS A 78 0.61 11.41 10.75
C CYS A 78 1.92 11.16 11.50
N ALA A 79 2.35 9.91 11.63
CA ALA A 79 3.60 9.55 12.31
C ALA A 79 4.83 10.09 11.57
N TRP A 80 4.83 10.07 10.24
CA TRP A 80 5.89 10.63 9.39
C TRP A 80 6.08 12.13 9.62
N HIS A 81 4.98 12.87 9.71
CA HIS A 81 5.02 14.28 10.07
C HIS A 81 5.44 14.48 11.53
N GLN A 82 4.94 13.66 12.45
CA GLN A 82 5.28 13.73 13.87
C GLN A 82 6.77 13.51 14.14
N ALA A 83 7.42 12.61 13.39
CA ALA A 83 8.83 12.26 13.57
C ALA A 83 9.81 13.40 13.24
N GLY A 84 9.44 14.34 12.37
CA GLY A 84 10.28 15.48 12.00
C GLY A 84 11.68 15.06 11.52
N GLU A 85 12.73 15.50 12.21
CA GLU A 85 14.12 15.17 11.86
C GLU A 85 14.48 13.69 12.06
N GLN A 86 13.64 12.90 12.74
CA GLN A 86 13.88 11.48 13.03
C GLN A 86 13.26 10.52 11.99
N ARG A 87 12.80 11.04 10.86
CA ARG A 87 12.14 10.28 9.78
C ARG A 87 12.95 9.08 9.26
N ASP A 88 14.27 9.20 9.22
CA ASP A 88 15.13 8.11 8.75
C ASP A 88 15.11 6.89 9.69
N LEU A 89 14.89 7.11 10.99
CA LEU A 89 14.79 6.03 11.98
C LEU A 89 13.39 5.40 11.98
N LEU A 90 12.36 6.17 11.63
CA LEU A 90 10.96 5.71 11.57
C LEU A 90 10.79 4.56 10.56
N GLY A 91 11.48 4.62 9.42
CA GLY A 91 11.36 3.58 8.39
C GLY A 91 11.65 2.17 8.91
N ALA A 92 12.67 1.99 9.75
CA ALA A 92 12.99 0.69 10.33
C ALA A 92 11.90 0.21 11.30
N GLY A 93 11.35 1.12 12.12
CA GLY A 93 10.25 0.81 13.04
C GLY A 93 8.96 0.42 12.31
N VAL A 94 8.65 1.08 11.19
CA VAL A 94 7.49 0.72 10.36
C VAL A 94 7.66 -0.66 9.75
N LEU A 95 8.83 -0.99 9.21
CA LEU A 95 9.09 -2.33 8.66
C LEU A 95 8.94 -3.42 9.73
N ALA A 96 9.50 -3.21 10.92
CA ALA A 96 9.36 -4.14 12.04
C ALA A 96 7.89 -4.30 12.49
N ALA A 97 7.13 -3.20 12.55
CA ALA A 97 5.70 -3.26 12.83
C ALA A 97 4.91 -4.02 11.75
N LEU A 98 5.27 -3.86 10.48
CA LEU A 98 4.66 -4.59 9.37
C LEU A 98 5.01 -6.09 9.42
N ASP A 99 6.22 -6.48 9.84
CA ASP A 99 6.58 -7.89 10.01
C ASP A 99 5.78 -8.55 11.14
N ASP A 100 5.60 -7.84 12.27
CA ASP A 100 4.77 -8.30 13.39
C ASP A 100 3.28 -8.39 13.00
N LEU A 101 2.77 -7.38 12.28
CA LEU A 101 1.40 -7.37 11.79
C LEU A 101 1.16 -8.53 10.81
N HIS A 102 2.11 -8.78 9.90
CA HIS A 102 2.02 -9.93 8.99
C HIS A 102 2.00 -11.25 9.74
N THR A 103 2.81 -11.38 10.79
CA THR A 103 2.84 -12.58 11.66
C THR A 103 1.48 -12.84 12.31
N ALA A 104 0.74 -11.79 12.67
CA ALA A 104 -0.60 -11.91 13.25
C ALA A 104 -1.69 -12.21 12.20
N VAL A 105 -1.65 -11.55 11.04
CA VAL A 105 -2.72 -11.61 10.04
C VAL A 105 -2.59 -12.84 9.14
N ARG A 106 -1.36 -13.30 8.84
CA ARG A 106 -1.12 -14.43 7.92
C ARG A 106 -1.88 -15.70 8.30
N PRO A 107 -1.92 -16.17 9.56
CA PRO A 107 -2.67 -17.36 9.93
C PRO A 107 -4.18 -17.22 9.72
N VAL A 108 -4.74 -16.02 9.87
CA VAL A 108 -6.16 -15.73 9.61
C VAL A 108 -6.43 -15.91 8.11
N LEU A 109 -5.64 -15.24 7.26
CA LEU A 109 -5.76 -15.35 5.81
C LEU A 109 -5.58 -16.79 5.31
N GLU A 110 -4.60 -17.52 5.85
CA GLU A 110 -4.38 -18.93 5.54
C GLU A 110 -5.62 -19.78 5.88
N ALA A 111 -6.20 -19.58 7.06
CA ALA A 111 -7.38 -20.32 7.49
C ALA A 111 -8.60 -20.05 6.58
N GLU A 112 -8.73 -18.83 6.07
CA GLU A 112 -9.80 -18.48 5.12
C GLU A 112 -9.62 -19.13 3.77
N VAL A 113 -8.41 -19.07 3.20
CA VAL A 113 -8.10 -19.74 1.92
C VAL A 113 -8.27 -21.25 2.06
N ARG A 114 -7.92 -21.83 3.22
CA ARG A 114 -8.13 -23.27 3.49
C ARG A 114 -9.59 -23.71 3.51
N LYS A 115 -10.56 -22.80 3.69
CA LYS A 115 -11.99 -23.14 3.55
C LYS A 115 -12.33 -23.62 2.13
N VAL A 116 -11.57 -23.19 1.12
CA VAL A 116 -11.76 -23.56 -0.30
C VAL A 116 -10.59 -24.36 -0.88
N ARG A 117 -9.39 -24.25 -0.32
CA ARG A 117 -8.16 -24.96 -0.73
C ARG A 117 -7.48 -25.61 0.49
N PRO A 118 -7.91 -26.81 0.93
CA PRO A 118 -7.48 -27.38 2.21
C PRO A 118 -5.96 -27.52 2.40
N ASP A 119 -5.22 -27.80 1.33
CA ASP A 119 -3.76 -28.01 1.37
C ASP A 119 -2.94 -26.71 1.23
N TYR A 120 -3.61 -25.55 1.17
CA TYR A 120 -2.94 -24.26 1.02
C TYR A 120 -2.07 -23.91 2.23
N THR A 121 -0.93 -23.28 1.97
CA THR A 121 -0.06 -22.67 3.00
C THR A 121 0.27 -21.26 2.55
N ALA A 122 -0.04 -20.28 3.40
CA ALA A 122 0.21 -18.88 3.09
C ALA A 122 1.72 -18.61 3.11
N ALA A 123 2.20 -17.93 2.08
CA ALA A 123 3.57 -17.45 2.01
C ALA A 123 3.88 -16.47 3.15
N VAL A 124 5.16 -16.36 3.50
CA VAL A 124 5.65 -15.28 4.37
C VAL A 124 6.03 -14.11 3.47
N LEU A 125 5.34 -12.99 3.63
CA LEU A 125 5.62 -11.79 2.86
C LEU A 125 6.71 -10.98 3.54
N HIS A 126 7.47 -10.25 2.74
CA HIS A 126 8.53 -9.37 3.21
C HIS A 126 8.03 -7.93 3.25
N SER A 127 8.17 -7.25 4.38
CA SER A 127 7.96 -5.81 4.43
C SER A 127 8.96 -5.09 3.51
N PHE A 128 8.53 -3.98 2.92
CA PHE A 128 9.39 -3.16 2.09
C PHE A 128 9.11 -1.67 2.28
N ARG A 129 10.13 -0.88 1.94
CA ARG A 129 10.08 0.57 1.84
C ARG A 129 10.56 0.96 0.45
N GLU A 130 9.81 1.81 -0.24
CA GLU A 130 10.23 2.48 -1.47
C GLU A 130 10.25 3.99 -1.26
N GLU A 131 11.01 4.68 -2.10
CA GLU A 131 11.04 6.14 -2.09
C GLU A 131 9.64 6.74 -2.28
N PRO A 132 9.39 7.96 -1.77
CA PRO A 132 8.12 8.63 -1.97
C PRO A 132 7.75 8.71 -3.46
N GLU A 133 6.46 8.61 -3.75
CA GLU A 133 5.99 8.86 -5.11
C GLU A 133 6.27 10.31 -5.52
N PRO A 134 6.67 10.58 -6.77
CA PRO A 134 6.98 11.94 -7.22
C PRO A 134 5.87 12.97 -6.98
N ASN A 135 4.61 12.53 -6.93
CA ASN A 135 3.43 13.36 -6.67
C ASN A 135 2.63 12.88 -5.44
N GLY A 136 3.23 12.03 -4.60
CA GLY A 136 2.61 11.48 -3.38
C GLY A 136 2.79 12.41 -2.18
N PRO A 137 2.49 11.94 -0.96
CA PRO A 137 2.50 12.75 0.26
C PRO A 137 3.92 13.01 0.84
N GLY A 138 4.96 12.83 0.02
CA GLY A 138 6.36 12.94 0.45
C GLY A 138 6.81 11.91 1.51
N MET A 139 5.95 10.96 1.87
CA MET A 139 6.25 9.82 2.74
C MET A 139 6.71 8.63 1.87
N PRO A 140 7.70 7.83 2.33
CA PRO A 140 8.05 6.57 1.69
C PRO A 140 6.84 5.65 1.55
N MET A 141 6.81 4.86 0.49
CA MET A 141 5.80 3.83 0.29
C MET A 141 6.16 2.60 1.12
N PHE A 142 5.18 2.06 1.83
CA PHE A 142 5.35 0.86 2.65
C PHE A 142 4.36 -0.23 2.23
N GLY A 143 4.72 -1.48 2.45
CA GLY A 143 3.87 -2.60 2.10
C GLY A 143 4.53 -3.95 2.35
N TRP A 144 3.88 -4.98 1.83
CA TRP A 144 4.41 -6.34 1.79
C TRP A 144 4.58 -6.82 0.36
N ARG A 145 5.60 -7.65 0.13
CA ARG A 145 5.86 -8.26 -1.16
C ARG A 145 6.24 -9.72 -1.08
N LEU A 146 5.97 -10.42 -2.17
CA LEU A 146 6.43 -11.77 -2.45
C LEU A 146 7.12 -11.77 -3.82
N LEU A 147 8.20 -12.54 -3.95
CA LEU A 147 8.90 -12.73 -5.22
C LEU A 147 8.68 -14.16 -5.70
N HIS A 148 8.09 -14.30 -6.87
CA HIS A 148 7.83 -15.57 -7.53
C HIS A 148 8.91 -15.84 -8.58
N PRO A 149 9.78 -16.84 -8.41
CA PRO A 149 10.82 -17.14 -9.40
C PRO A 149 10.23 -17.46 -10.77
N VAL A 150 10.82 -16.91 -11.82
CA VAL A 150 10.40 -17.19 -13.21
C VAL A 150 11.29 -18.27 -13.81
N GLY A 151 10.69 -19.43 -14.09
CA GLY A 151 11.27 -20.51 -14.87
C GLY A 151 10.63 -20.63 -16.26
N PRO A 152 11.11 -21.58 -17.08
CA PRO A 152 10.58 -21.80 -18.43
C PRO A 152 9.10 -22.17 -18.49
N ASP A 153 8.60 -22.83 -17.44
CA ASP A 153 7.24 -23.37 -17.36
C ASP A 153 6.33 -22.59 -16.40
N THR A 154 6.81 -21.46 -15.85
CA THR A 154 6.02 -20.62 -14.93
C THR A 154 4.87 -19.95 -15.68
N SER A 155 3.63 -20.08 -15.17
CA SER A 155 2.48 -19.34 -15.67
C SER A 155 2.24 -18.05 -14.88
N TRP A 156 1.37 -17.16 -15.36
CA TRP A 156 1.01 -15.96 -14.59
C TRP A 156 0.24 -16.28 -13.31
N GLU A 157 -0.56 -17.35 -13.32
CA GLU A 157 -1.26 -17.86 -12.14
C GLU A 157 -0.27 -18.30 -11.04
N ASP A 158 0.87 -18.88 -11.42
CA ASP A 158 1.93 -19.25 -10.47
C ASP A 158 2.56 -18.03 -9.77
N THR A 159 2.38 -16.84 -10.34
CA THR A 159 2.93 -15.58 -9.81
C THR A 159 1.95 -14.81 -8.91
N ARG A 160 0.84 -15.47 -8.53
CA ARG A 160 -0.18 -14.90 -7.65
C ARG A 160 -0.39 -15.78 -6.43
N ASP A 161 -0.02 -15.27 -5.27
CA ASP A 161 -0.41 -15.85 -3.99
C ASP A 161 -1.76 -15.28 -3.53
N THR A 162 -2.66 -16.18 -3.10
CA THR A 162 -4.03 -15.81 -2.73
C THR A 162 -4.11 -15.13 -1.37
N ALA A 163 -3.32 -15.54 -0.37
CA ALA A 163 -3.29 -14.84 0.91
C ALA A 163 -2.66 -13.46 0.74
N ALA A 164 -1.57 -13.34 -0.03
CA ALA A 164 -0.98 -12.05 -0.39
C ALA A 164 -2.01 -11.15 -1.07
N TRP A 165 -2.78 -11.66 -2.03
CA TRP A 165 -3.87 -10.91 -2.65
C TRP A 165 -4.88 -10.41 -1.61
N ASN A 166 -5.34 -11.29 -0.73
CA ASN A 166 -6.32 -10.93 0.31
C ASN A 166 -5.77 -9.96 1.37
N THR A 167 -4.44 -9.77 1.47
CA THR A 167 -3.90 -8.71 2.34
C THR A 167 -4.36 -7.32 1.90
N SER A 168 -4.68 -7.09 0.62
CA SER A 168 -5.18 -5.78 0.16
C SER A 168 -6.49 -5.40 0.86
N GLN A 169 -7.37 -6.38 1.10
CA GLN A 169 -8.62 -6.21 1.84
C GLN A 169 -8.39 -6.00 3.35
N THR A 170 -7.34 -6.61 3.91
CA THR A 170 -6.99 -6.37 5.32
C THR A 170 -6.45 -4.96 5.55
N MET A 171 -5.81 -4.38 4.55
CA MET A 171 -5.13 -3.09 4.64
C MET A 171 -6.00 -1.90 4.24
N SER A 172 -7.13 -2.12 3.54
CA SER A 172 -7.93 -1.01 3.01
C SER A 172 -8.92 -0.42 4.00
N ASP A 173 -9.32 -1.17 5.03
CA ASP A 173 -10.37 -0.83 5.99
C ASP A 173 -11.75 -0.49 5.36
N TRP A 174 -11.89 -0.64 4.04
CA TRP A 174 -13.03 -0.10 3.28
C TRP A 174 -14.32 -0.92 3.45
N LEU A 175 -14.19 -2.23 3.66
CA LEU A 175 -15.31 -3.18 3.66
C LEU A 175 -15.54 -3.85 5.02
N GLY A 176 -14.76 -3.52 6.05
CA GLY A 176 -14.87 -4.07 7.40
C GLY A 176 -14.71 -5.60 7.50
N TYR A 177 -14.23 -6.26 6.43
CA TYR A 177 -14.15 -7.72 6.37
C TYR A 177 -13.33 -8.33 7.49
N TYR A 178 -12.32 -7.59 7.98
CA TYR A 178 -11.39 -8.04 8.99
C TYR A 178 -11.53 -7.31 10.33
N ASP A 179 -12.68 -6.68 10.61
CA ASP A 179 -12.97 -6.03 11.91
C ASP A 179 -12.86 -6.98 13.10
N HIS A 180 -13.05 -8.28 12.84
CA HIS A 180 -12.93 -9.34 13.82
C HIS A 180 -11.48 -9.68 14.20
N VAL A 181 -10.48 -9.14 13.49
CA VAL A 181 -9.04 -9.30 13.78
C VAL A 181 -8.59 -8.15 14.70
N PRO A 182 -8.30 -8.42 15.99
CA PRO A 182 -7.98 -7.35 16.94
C PRO A 182 -6.77 -6.51 16.57
N GLU A 183 -5.77 -7.11 15.92
CA GLU A 183 -4.52 -6.46 15.53
C GLU A 183 -4.70 -5.40 14.43
N LEU A 184 -5.77 -5.50 13.63
CA LEU A 184 -6.11 -4.53 12.59
C LEU A 184 -6.91 -3.33 13.11
N GLN A 185 -7.33 -3.36 14.38
CA GLN A 185 -8.06 -2.24 14.98
C GLN A 185 -7.15 -1.01 15.13
N PRO A 186 -7.64 0.23 14.92
CA PRO A 186 -6.78 1.43 14.93
C PRO A 186 -5.95 1.59 16.21
N THR A 187 -6.54 1.28 17.37
CA THR A 187 -5.83 1.36 18.66
C THR A 187 -4.74 0.30 18.80
N ALA A 188 -4.92 -0.88 18.23
CA ALA A 188 -3.92 -1.94 18.19
C ALA A 188 -2.79 -1.61 17.22
N LEU A 189 -3.11 -1.07 16.04
CA LEU A 189 -2.13 -0.58 15.06
C LEU A 189 -1.23 0.51 15.67
N VAL A 190 -1.81 1.52 16.32
CA VAL A 190 -1.03 2.57 16.99
C VAL A 190 -0.17 2.01 18.12
N ARG A 191 -0.69 1.06 18.90
CA ARG A 191 0.10 0.40 19.95
C ARG A 191 1.29 -0.36 19.34
N LEU A 192 1.06 -1.11 18.26
CA LEU A 192 2.10 -1.86 17.57
C LEU A 192 3.19 -0.93 17.01
N LEU A 193 2.79 0.13 16.32
CA LEU A 193 3.71 1.15 15.81
C LEU A 193 4.55 1.78 16.92
N ARG A 194 3.93 2.13 18.07
CA ARG A 194 4.65 2.69 19.23
C ARG A 194 5.62 1.70 19.88
N GLN A 195 5.35 0.40 19.83
CA GLN A 195 6.29 -0.62 20.33
C GLN A 195 7.59 -0.64 19.50
N HIS A 196 7.52 -0.18 18.26
CA HIS A 196 8.64 -0.04 17.33
C HIS A 196 9.07 1.43 17.16
N ASP A 197 8.89 2.25 18.19
CA ASP A 197 9.30 3.66 18.25
C ASP A 197 8.71 4.58 17.15
N VAL A 198 7.60 4.18 16.52
CA VAL A 198 6.88 5.02 15.55
C VAL A 198 5.89 5.93 16.31
N PRO A 199 5.96 7.27 16.16
CA PRO A 199 5.20 8.24 16.96
C PRO A 199 3.76 8.41 16.45
N ALA A 200 2.99 7.32 16.43
CA ALA A 200 1.59 7.32 16.04
C ALA A 200 0.68 7.86 17.16
N VAL A 201 -0.34 8.66 16.83
CA VAL A 201 -1.28 9.24 17.80
C VAL A 201 -2.71 9.19 17.22
N LEU A 202 -3.68 8.85 18.07
CA LEU A 202 -5.11 8.93 17.76
C LEU A 202 -5.77 10.03 18.60
N CYS A 203 -6.78 10.68 18.03
CA CYS A 203 -7.68 11.56 18.76
C CYS A 203 -8.49 10.77 19.80
N ALA A 204 -8.52 11.25 21.04
CA ALA A 204 -9.24 10.59 22.13
C ALA A 204 -10.77 10.62 21.97
N ASP A 205 -11.31 11.52 21.15
CA ASP A 205 -12.75 11.68 20.92
C ASP A 205 -13.25 10.87 19.72
N CYS A 206 -12.68 11.11 18.55
CA CYS A 206 -13.13 10.46 17.30
C CYS A 206 -12.28 9.26 16.87
N GLY A 207 -11.18 8.94 17.56
CA GLY A 207 -10.32 7.81 17.24
C GLY A 207 -9.45 7.97 16.00
N LYS A 208 -9.55 9.10 15.29
CA LYS A 208 -8.82 9.33 14.03
C LYS A 208 -7.32 9.61 14.25
N PRO A 209 -6.46 9.27 13.29
CA PRO A 209 -5.03 9.58 13.37
C PRO A 209 -4.80 11.10 13.37
N ILE A 210 -3.88 11.56 14.22
CA ILE A 210 -3.58 12.99 14.34
C ILE A 210 -2.08 13.27 14.46
N THR A 211 -1.67 14.46 14.03
CA THR A 211 -0.33 15.01 14.24
C THR A 211 -0.41 16.49 14.62
N ASP A 212 0.52 16.97 15.46
CA ASP A 212 0.70 18.40 15.78
C ASP A 212 1.88 19.03 15.02
N ARG A 213 2.57 18.24 14.19
CA ARG A 213 3.72 18.66 13.38
C ARG A 213 3.34 18.94 11.94
N HIS A 214 2.10 19.35 11.72
CA HIS A 214 1.70 19.84 10.42
C HIS A 214 2.66 20.96 9.98
N PRO A 215 3.20 20.93 8.74
CA PRO A 215 4.21 21.90 8.28
C PRO A 215 3.79 23.37 8.45
N ARG A 216 2.49 23.63 8.62
CA ARG A 216 1.92 24.98 8.70
C ARG A 216 1.07 25.29 9.94
N TRP A 217 0.65 24.27 10.71
CA TRP A 217 -0.08 24.46 11.96
C TRP A 217 0.66 23.76 13.09
N ALA A 218 1.95 24.07 13.23
CA ALA A 218 2.76 23.50 14.30
C ALA A 218 2.11 23.75 15.66
N SER A 219 2.00 22.70 16.47
CA SER A 219 1.32 22.68 17.79
C SER A 219 -0.22 22.65 17.75
N SER A 220 -0.83 22.52 16.57
CA SER A 220 -2.27 22.23 16.43
C SER A 220 -2.47 20.81 15.91
N TRP A 221 -3.29 20.03 16.61
CA TRP A 221 -3.62 18.67 16.20
C TRP A 221 -4.52 18.66 14.95
N VAL A 222 -4.09 17.93 13.92
CA VAL A 222 -4.81 17.77 12.64
C VAL A 222 -4.81 16.31 12.18
N THR A 223 -5.82 15.94 11.39
CA THR A 223 -5.99 14.64 10.72
C THR A 223 -5.88 14.84 9.20
N PRO A 224 -5.39 13.86 8.41
CA PRO A 224 -5.33 13.94 6.95
C PRO A 224 -6.72 14.06 6.32
N ASP A 225 -7.76 13.53 6.97
CA ASP A 225 -9.13 13.68 6.48
C ASP A 225 -9.64 15.09 6.67
N SER A 226 -10.37 15.56 5.66
CA SER A 226 -11.25 16.68 5.88
C SER A 226 -12.35 16.74 4.82
N GLU A 227 -13.32 15.85 4.91
CA GLU A 227 -14.69 16.37 4.81
C GLU A 227 -14.96 17.38 5.96
N ARG A 228 -14.16 17.40 7.06
CA ARG A 228 -14.39 18.22 8.27
C ARG A 228 -13.16 18.71 9.10
N GLY A 229 -11.95 18.75 8.56
CA GLY A 229 -10.80 19.50 9.10
C GLY A 229 -10.79 20.97 8.65
N PRO A 230 -9.91 21.85 9.18
CA PRO A 230 -9.90 23.26 8.83
C PRO A 230 -9.45 23.47 7.38
N MET A 231 -10.42 23.46 6.45
CA MET A 231 -10.20 23.91 5.08
C MET A 231 -9.86 25.40 5.09
N CYS A 232 -8.65 25.71 4.68
CA CYS A 232 -8.38 27.01 4.08
C CYS A 232 -8.37 26.74 2.56
N GLY A 233 -9.09 27.52 1.76
CA GLY A 233 -9.12 27.43 0.29
C GLY A 233 -10.30 26.67 -0.35
N ASP A 234 -10.37 26.72 -1.69
CA ASP A 234 -11.43 26.14 -2.51
C ASP A 234 -11.27 24.60 -2.63
N PRO A 235 -12.23 23.81 -2.12
CA PRO A 235 -12.17 22.35 -2.13
C PRO A 235 -12.20 21.73 -3.53
N GLU A 236 -12.62 22.47 -4.57
CA GLU A 236 -12.73 21.95 -5.94
C GLU A 236 -11.43 22.12 -6.76
N ALA A 237 -10.41 22.80 -6.22
CA ALA A 237 -9.12 23.01 -6.88
C ALA A 237 -8.13 21.83 -6.69
N ARG A 238 -8.63 20.59 -6.70
CA ARG A 238 -7.81 19.36 -6.70
C ARG A 238 -7.21 19.22 -8.10
N PRO A 239 -5.88 19.38 -8.30
CA PRO A 239 -5.26 19.03 -9.57
C PRO A 239 -5.53 17.54 -9.82
N ALA A 240 -5.84 17.17 -11.06
CA ALA A 240 -5.94 15.77 -11.43
C ALA A 240 -4.62 15.07 -11.07
N SER A 241 -4.67 14.08 -10.16
CA SER A 241 -3.51 13.25 -9.88
C SER A 241 -3.21 12.40 -11.11
N ALA A 242 -1.97 12.45 -11.58
CA ALA A 242 -1.52 11.57 -12.65
C ALA A 242 -1.55 10.12 -12.14
N LYS A 243 -2.33 9.27 -12.79
CA LYS A 243 -2.38 7.82 -12.49
C LYS A 243 -1.18 7.09 -13.11
N PRO A 244 -0.74 5.96 -12.53
CA PRO A 244 -1.22 5.38 -11.27
C PRO A 244 -0.58 6.05 -10.04
N LEU A 245 -1.37 6.18 -8.96
CA LEU A 245 -0.87 6.48 -7.61
C LEU A 245 -0.82 5.17 -6.83
N LEU A 246 0.28 4.91 -6.13
CA LEU A 246 0.44 3.74 -5.25
C LEU A 246 -0.13 3.99 -3.85
N GLY A 247 -0.07 5.24 -3.36
CA GLY A 247 -0.75 5.66 -2.14
C GLY A 247 -2.18 6.13 -2.39
N THR A 248 -3.05 6.02 -1.39
CA THR A 248 -4.41 6.61 -1.45
C THR A 248 -4.40 8.08 -1.07
N LEU A 249 -3.42 8.49 -0.25
CA LEU A 249 -3.28 9.86 0.24
C LEU A 249 -2.24 10.63 -0.59
N THR A 250 -2.45 11.93 -0.74
CA THR A 250 -1.47 12.82 -1.41
C THR A 250 -1.32 14.10 -0.62
N ASP A 251 -0.22 14.84 -0.84
CA ASP A 251 -0.04 16.16 -0.24
C ASP A 251 -1.13 17.17 -0.65
N LEU A 252 -1.91 16.87 -1.69
CA LEU A 252 -3.07 17.64 -2.14
C LEU A 252 -4.26 17.57 -1.19
N GLU A 253 -4.28 16.58 -0.29
CA GLU A 253 -5.29 16.47 0.77
C GLU A 253 -5.07 17.53 1.86
N PHE A 254 -3.86 18.07 1.94
CA PHE A 254 -3.61 19.33 2.63
C PHE A 254 -4.02 20.49 1.71
N GLY A 255 -5.20 21.10 1.96
CA GLY A 255 -5.77 22.16 1.12
C GLY A 255 -4.88 23.40 0.91
N ALA A 256 -5.09 24.15 -0.19
CA ALA A 256 -4.34 25.37 -0.51
C ALA A 256 -4.76 26.56 0.39
N PRO A 257 -3.85 27.41 0.90
CA PRO A 257 -2.48 27.56 0.43
C PRO A 257 -1.51 26.54 1.03
N HIS A 258 -1.97 25.57 1.84
CA HIS A 258 -1.22 24.86 2.88
C HIS A 258 -0.48 23.59 2.49
N ARG A 259 -0.51 23.19 1.21
CA ARG A 259 0.28 22.11 0.63
C ARG A 259 1.78 22.20 1.03
N PRO A 260 2.46 21.10 1.39
CA PRO A 260 3.92 21.07 1.46
C PRO A 260 4.55 21.63 0.17
N ALA A 261 5.70 22.30 0.29
CA ALA A 261 6.40 22.92 -0.83
C ALA A 261 7.27 21.90 -1.56
#